data_AF-A0A1I3L1I1-F1
#
_entry.id   AF-A0A1I3L1I1-F1
#
_cell.length_a   1.000
_cell.length_b   1.000
_cell.length_c   1.000
_cell.angle_alpha   90.00
_cell.angle_beta   90.00
_cell.angle_gamma   90.00
#
_symmetry.space_group_name_H-M   'P 1'
#
loop_
_entity.id
_entity.type
_entity.pdbx_description
1 polymer ?
#
loop_
_entity_poly.entity_id
_entity_poly.type
_entity_poly.pdbx_seq_one_letter_code
_entity_poly.pdbx_strand_id
1 'polypeptide(L)'
;MFAKGLYAVIFTFLLIILFDTTGTMLGVAEQAKLLQDGKFPRSQGARLADAVGTSAGALLGTSPTSAYIESSAGVAIGGRTGLTAVVVCALLAMTLFFSPVVSVLAGIPAITAPALVIVGFLMLDVLRRIEWSEPEHRSICKMPPLRRGLPARPLYARRPPYIIRPLYNRYPLSLPVSRMP
;
A
#
# COMPACT_ATOMS: atom_id res chain seq x y z
N MET A 1 6.54 -29.37 22.31
CA MET A 1 6.01 -28.06 22.75
C MET A 1 6.28 -26.93 21.75
N PHE A 2 7.38 -26.92 20.99
CA PHE A 2 7.69 -25.86 20.00
C PHE A 2 6.81 -25.82 18.73
N ALA A 3 6.31 -26.97 18.25
CA ALA A 3 5.63 -27.04 16.94
C ALA A 3 4.27 -26.30 16.88
N LYS A 4 3.53 -26.20 18.00
CA LYS A 4 2.18 -25.61 18.00
C LYS A 4 2.18 -24.08 17.83
N GLY A 5 3.18 -23.40 18.41
CA GLY A 5 3.32 -21.95 18.29
C GLY A 5 3.99 -21.51 16.99
N LEU A 6 4.98 -22.28 16.51
CA LEU A 6 5.71 -21.96 15.29
C LEU A 6 4.80 -22.03 14.05
N TYR A 7 3.88 -22.99 13.99
CA TYR A 7 2.94 -23.10 12.88
C TYR A 7 2.05 -21.86 12.74
N ALA A 8 1.57 -21.31 13.87
CA ALA A 8 0.78 -20.07 13.86
C ALA A 8 1.60 -18.88 13.35
N VAL A 9 2.86 -18.75 13.79
CA VAL A 9 3.76 -17.68 13.34
C VAL A 9 4.05 -17.78 11.84
N ILE A 10 4.41 -18.97 11.35
CA ILE A 10 4.67 -19.20 9.91
C ILE A 10 3.41 -18.90 9.10
N PHE A 11 2.25 -19.36 9.55
CA PHE A 11 0.98 -19.11 8.87
C PHE A 11 0.64 -17.61 8.82
N THR A 12 0.84 -16.87 9.92
CA THR A 12 0.67 -15.42 9.94
C THR A 12 1.64 -14.71 9.00
N PHE A 13 2.94 -15.07 9.02
CA PHE A 13 3.92 -14.49 8.11
C PHE A 13 3.59 -14.80 6.64
N LEU A 14 3.11 -16.00 6.33
CA LEU A 14 2.68 -16.36 4.99
C LEU A 14 1.52 -15.46 4.52
N LEU A 15 0.52 -15.22 5.37
CA LEU A 15 -0.58 -14.31 5.02
C LEU A 15 -0.09 -12.85 4.87
N ILE A 16 0.80 -12.39 5.75
CA ILE A 16 1.40 -11.05 5.64
C ILE A 16 2.13 -10.91 4.30
N ILE A 17 3.00 -11.86 3.95
CA ILE A 17 3.79 -11.84 2.71
C ILE A 17 2.87 -11.92 1.48
N LEU A 18 1.82 -12.75 1.52
CA LEU A 18 0.88 -12.87 0.41
C LEU A 18 0.12 -11.56 0.15
N PHE A 19 -0.34 -10.88 1.20
CA PHE A 19 -1.06 -9.62 1.05
C PHE A 19 -0.13 -8.44 0.76
N ASP A 20 1.07 -8.41 1.33
CA ASP A 20 2.09 -7.41 1.03
C ASP A 20 2.48 -7.47 -0.45
N THR A 21 2.89 -8.63 -0.94
CA THR A 21 3.28 -8.83 -2.36
C THR A 21 2.13 -8.56 -3.32
N THR A 22 0.90 -8.95 -2.99
CA THR A 22 -0.27 -8.69 -3.83
C THR A 22 -0.62 -7.20 -3.84
N GLY A 23 -0.58 -6.53 -2.69
CA GLY A 23 -0.87 -5.10 -2.56
C GLY A 23 0.17 -4.23 -3.26
N THR A 24 1.45 -4.54 -3.09
CA THR A 24 2.54 -3.83 -3.77
C THR A 24 2.51 -4.08 -5.28
N MET A 25 2.26 -5.31 -5.74
CA MET A 25 2.14 -5.63 -7.16
C MET A 25 1.00 -4.85 -7.82
N LEU A 26 -0.17 -4.78 -7.16
CA LEU A 26 -1.30 -4.01 -7.69
C LEU A 26 -0.98 -2.51 -7.74
N GLY A 27 -0.42 -1.95 -6.66
CA GLY A 27 -0.05 -0.54 -6.60
C GLY A 27 1.04 -0.15 -7.61
N VAL A 28 2.04 -1.01 -7.84
CA VAL A 28 3.07 -0.80 -8.87
C VAL A 28 2.48 -0.96 -10.26
N ALA A 29 1.61 -1.94 -10.50
CA ALA A 29 1.01 -2.18 -11.80
C ALA A 29 0.12 -1.01 -12.26
N GLU A 30 -0.61 -0.38 -11.33
CA GLU A 30 -1.38 0.84 -11.59
C GLU A 30 -0.46 2.01 -11.98
N GLN A 31 0.62 2.25 -11.21
CA GLN A 31 1.58 3.31 -11.53
C GLN A 31 2.33 3.07 -12.85
N ALA A 32 2.58 1.80 -13.18
CA ALA A 32 3.24 1.39 -14.41
C ALA A 32 2.32 1.45 -15.65
N LYS A 33 1.01 1.68 -15.47
CA LYS A 33 -0.02 1.57 -16.50
C LYS A 33 0.03 0.22 -17.24
N LEU A 34 0.28 -0.86 -16.49
CA LEU A 34 0.37 -2.23 -17.01
C LEU A 34 -0.94 -3.01 -16.91
N LEU A 35 -1.99 -2.41 -16.34
CA LEU A 35 -3.35 -2.98 -16.34
C LEU A 35 -3.95 -2.83 -17.73
N GLN A 36 -4.37 -3.95 -18.32
CA GLN A 36 -5.15 -3.99 -19.56
C GLN A 36 -6.60 -4.33 -19.18
N ASP A 37 -7.55 -3.46 -19.48
CA ASP A 37 -8.98 -3.64 -19.16
C ASP A 37 -9.26 -3.93 -17.68
N GLY A 38 -8.53 -3.27 -16.77
CA GLY A 38 -8.65 -3.48 -15.32
C GLY A 38 -8.15 -4.86 -14.84
N LYS A 39 -7.56 -5.66 -15.72
CA LYS A 39 -6.95 -6.96 -15.40
C LYS A 39 -5.45 -6.84 -15.47
N PHE A 40 -4.77 -7.46 -14.50
CA PHE A 40 -3.31 -7.55 -14.51
C PHE A 40 -2.90 -8.79 -15.34
N PRO A 41 -2.44 -8.61 -16.59
CA PRO A 41 -2.04 -9.74 -17.42
C PRO A 41 -0.87 -10.46 -16.75
N ARG A 42 -0.95 -11.80 -16.64
CA ARG A 42 0.06 -12.66 -15.99
C ARG A 42 0.24 -12.48 -14.47
N SER A 43 -0.81 -12.09 -13.74
CA SER A 43 -0.81 -12.00 -12.26
C SER A 43 -0.37 -13.30 -11.56
N GLN A 44 -0.72 -14.47 -12.09
CA GLN A 44 -0.27 -15.76 -11.56
C GLN A 44 1.23 -15.98 -11.77
N GLY A 45 1.75 -15.69 -12.96
CA GLY A 45 3.18 -15.83 -13.26
C GLY A 45 4.03 -14.88 -12.42
N ALA A 46 3.54 -13.67 -12.16
CA ALA A 46 4.26 -12.69 -11.36
C ALA A 46 4.31 -13.09 -9.86
N ARG A 47 3.21 -13.62 -9.29
CA ARG A 47 3.22 -14.17 -7.92
C ARG A 47 4.02 -15.47 -7.79
N LEU A 48 4.04 -16.30 -8.83
CA LEU A 48 4.90 -17.49 -8.88
C LEU A 48 6.38 -17.12 -8.88
N ALA A 49 6.77 -16.08 -9.61
CA ALA A 49 8.15 -15.59 -9.61
C ALA A 49 8.59 -15.09 -8.23
N ASP A 50 7.71 -14.37 -7.52
CA ASP A 50 7.95 -13.91 -6.15
C ASP A 50 8.06 -15.09 -5.15
N ALA A 51 7.16 -16.08 -5.25
CA ALA A 51 7.20 -17.27 -4.41
C ALA A 51 8.49 -18.09 -4.61
N VAL A 52 8.95 -18.24 -5.86
CA VAL A 52 10.22 -18.90 -6.18
C VAL A 52 11.40 -18.08 -5.65
N GLY A 53 11.39 -16.76 -5.81
CA GLY A 53 12.42 -15.86 -5.29
C GLY A 53 12.53 -15.92 -3.77
N THR A 54 11.40 -15.81 -3.08
CA THR A 54 11.32 -15.91 -1.61
C THR A 54 11.80 -17.27 -1.11
N SER A 55 11.38 -18.35 -1.76
CA SER A 55 11.79 -19.71 -1.37
C SER A 55 13.30 -19.91 -1.59
N ALA A 56 13.85 -19.44 -2.70
CA ALA A 56 15.28 -19.48 -2.98
C ALA A 56 16.08 -18.62 -1.98
N GLY A 57 15.61 -17.41 -1.66
CA GLY A 57 16.23 -16.55 -0.64
C GLY A 57 16.21 -17.17 0.75
N ALA A 58 15.08 -17.76 1.16
CA ALA A 58 14.95 -18.46 2.42
C ALA A 58 15.89 -19.68 2.50
N LEU A 59 16.07 -20.42 1.40
CA LEU A 59 17.05 -21.53 1.33
C LEU A 59 18.50 -21.05 1.46
N LEU A 60 18.80 -19.84 0.99
CA LEU A 60 20.10 -19.19 1.18
C LEU A 60 20.27 -18.60 2.60
N GLY A 61 19.28 -18.74 3.48
CA GLY A 61 19.33 -18.27 4.86
C GLY A 61 18.99 -16.78 5.03
N THR A 62 18.48 -16.12 3.99
CA THR A 62 18.03 -14.72 4.07
C THR A 62 16.56 -14.65 4.47
N SER A 63 16.13 -13.50 5.00
CA SER A 63 14.71 -13.23 5.21
C SER A 63 13.92 -13.31 3.89
N PRO A 64 12.59 -13.53 3.95
CA PRO A 64 11.72 -13.50 2.78
C PRO A 64 11.92 -12.21 1.97
N THR A 65 12.18 -12.33 0.67
CA THR A 65 12.39 -11.19 -0.24
C THR A 65 11.11 -10.87 -0.98
N SER A 66 10.59 -9.63 -0.85
CA SER A 66 9.35 -9.18 -1.49
C SER A 66 9.60 -8.02 -2.46
N ALA A 67 8.62 -7.73 -3.32
CA ALA A 67 8.61 -6.53 -4.15
C ALA A 67 8.39 -5.27 -3.29
N TYR A 68 9.39 -4.39 -3.26
CA TYR A 68 9.32 -3.15 -2.48
C TYR A 68 8.45 -2.08 -3.15
N ILE A 69 7.56 -1.46 -2.38
CA ILE A 69 6.65 -0.41 -2.86
C ILE A 69 7.40 0.85 -3.32
N GLU A 70 8.56 1.12 -2.73
CA GLU A 70 9.44 2.24 -3.06
C GLU A 70 9.96 2.13 -4.51
N SER A 71 10.08 0.90 -5.03
CA SER A 71 10.46 0.65 -6.42
C SER A 71 9.42 1.21 -7.41
N SER A 72 8.18 1.43 -6.97
CA SER A 72 7.15 2.08 -7.80
C SER A 72 7.57 3.47 -8.29
N ALA A 73 8.33 4.23 -7.51
CA ALA A 73 8.86 5.53 -7.92
C ALA A 73 9.82 5.40 -9.12
N GLY A 74 10.63 4.34 -9.18
CA GLY A 74 11.50 4.05 -10.32
C GLY A 74 10.71 3.65 -11.57
N VAL A 75 9.60 2.93 -11.39
CA VAL A 75 8.70 2.54 -12.50
C VAL A 75 7.93 3.76 -13.04
N ALA A 76 7.56 4.70 -12.17
CA ALA A 76 6.89 5.95 -12.55
C ALA A 76 7.74 6.83 -13.47
N ILE A 77 9.06 6.81 -13.29
CA ILE A 77 10.03 7.58 -14.10
C ILE A 77 10.40 6.85 -15.41
N GLY A 78 10.00 5.58 -15.59
CA GLY A 78 10.16 4.85 -16.85
C GLY A 78 10.78 3.45 -16.76
N GLY A 79 11.06 2.94 -15.55
CA GLY A 79 11.62 1.60 -15.33
C GLY A 79 10.63 0.45 -15.55
N ARG A 80 10.09 0.30 -16.77
CA ARG A 80 9.02 -0.68 -17.08
C ARG A 80 9.49 -1.97 -17.75
N THR A 81 10.73 -2.01 -18.24
CA THR A 81 11.21 -3.08 -19.15
C THR A 81 11.89 -4.25 -18.46
N GLY A 82 11.89 -4.30 -17.12
CA GLY A 82 12.56 -5.36 -16.34
C GLY A 82 14.10 -5.32 -16.39
N LEU A 83 14.69 -4.67 -17.40
CA LEU A 83 16.14 -4.45 -17.52
C LEU A 83 16.67 -3.67 -16.32
N THR A 84 15.91 -2.71 -15.80
CA THR A 84 16.25 -1.99 -14.58
C THR A 84 16.43 -2.92 -13.38
N ALA A 85 15.57 -3.94 -13.25
CA ALA A 85 15.68 -4.94 -12.18
C ALA A 85 16.93 -5.81 -12.34
N VAL A 86 17.29 -6.20 -13.57
CA VAL A 86 18.51 -6.97 -13.85
C VAL A 86 19.76 -6.15 -13.55
N VAL A 87 19.78 -4.87 -13.96
CA VAL A 87 20.88 -3.95 -13.67
C VAL A 87 21.03 -3.77 -12.15
N VAL A 88 19.94 -3.49 -11.43
CA VAL A 88 19.97 -3.36 -9.96
C VAL A 88 20.48 -4.65 -9.29
N CYS A 89 20.04 -5.82 -9.75
CA CYS A 89 20.52 -7.11 -9.25
C CYS A 89 22.04 -7.28 -9.47
N ALA A 90 22.54 -6.93 -10.66
CA ALA A 90 23.97 -7.00 -10.96
C ALA A 90 24.80 -6.01 -10.11
N LEU A 91 24.32 -4.77 -9.91
CA LEU A 91 24.97 -3.80 -9.03
C LEU A 91 24.96 -4.26 -7.56
N LEU A 92 23.87 -4.85 -7.09
CA LEU A 92 23.80 -5.42 -5.74
C LEU A 92 24.76 -6.60 -5.58
N ALA A 93 24.82 -7.50 -6.58
CA ALA A 93 25.78 -8.60 -6.60
C ALA A 93 27.23 -8.09 -6.57
N MET A 94 27.54 -7.01 -7.29
CA MET A 94 28.85 -6.36 -7.23
C MET A 94 29.12 -5.71 -5.86
N THR A 95 28.08 -5.19 -5.20
CA THR A 95 28.18 -4.60 -3.86
C THR A 95 28.52 -5.65 -2.79
N LEU A 96 28.18 -6.93 -2.98
CA LEU A 96 28.58 -8.00 -2.05
C LEU A 96 30.11 -8.12 -1.91
N PHE A 97 30.90 -7.77 -2.94
CA PHE A 97 32.37 -7.71 -2.82
C PHE A 97 32.83 -6.58 -1.89
N PHE A 98 32.02 -5.53 -1.75
CA PHE A 98 32.24 -4.42 -0.81
C PHE A 98 31.51 -4.62 0.53
N SER A 99 30.94 -5.81 0.78
CA SER A 99 30.29 -6.16 2.05
C SER A 99 31.06 -5.76 3.32
N PRO A 100 32.40 -5.93 3.43
CA PRO A 100 33.12 -5.50 4.64
C PRO A 100 33.05 -3.98 4.89
N VAL A 101 32.98 -3.16 3.84
CA VAL A 101 32.84 -1.70 3.98
C VAL A 101 31.43 -1.33 4.45
N VAL A 102 30.42 -2.01 3.90
CA VAL A 102 29.01 -1.81 4.27
C VAL A 102 28.76 -2.22 5.73
N SER A 103 29.40 -3.30 6.20
CA SER A 103 29.27 -3.77 7.58
C SER A 103 29.78 -2.76 8.61
N VAL A 104 30.90 -2.09 8.32
CA VAL A 104 31.45 -1.03 9.20
C VAL A 104 30.50 0.16 9.29
N LEU A 105 29.90 0.57 8.16
CA LEU A 105 28.97 1.69 8.14
C LEU A 105 27.63 1.34 8.83
N ALA A 106 27.14 0.13 8.62
CA ALA A 106 25.92 -0.37 9.25
C ALA A 106 26.06 -0.58 10.76
N GLY A 107 27.29 -0.81 11.25
CA GLY A 107 27.61 -0.94 12.67
C GLY A 107 27.53 0.37 13.46
N ILE A 108 27.42 1.53 12.79
CA ILE A 108 27.33 2.85 13.43
C ILE A 108 25.84 3.24 13.54
N PRO A 109 25.21 3.13 14.72
CA PRO A 109 23.77 3.39 14.88
C PRO A 109 23.39 4.85 14.60
N ALA A 110 24.33 5.79 14.74
CA ALA A 110 24.11 7.20 14.45
C ALA A 110 23.80 7.49 12.98
N ILE A 111 24.18 6.59 12.06
CA ILE A 111 23.98 6.75 10.61
C ILE A 111 22.74 5.97 10.15
N THR A 112 22.54 4.76 10.67
CA THR A 112 21.42 3.89 10.27
C THR A 112 20.09 4.36 10.86
N ALA A 113 20.05 4.84 12.10
CA ALA A 113 18.82 5.28 12.76
C ALA A 113 18.03 6.36 11.97
N PRO A 114 18.63 7.49 11.54
CA PRO A 114 17.88 8.50 10.79
C PRO A 114 17.43 8.00 9.41
N ALA A 115 18.20 7.11 8.77
CA ALA A 115 17.82 6.51 7.49
C ALA A 115 16.55 5.65 7.63
N LEU A 116 16.46 4.81 8.66
CA LEU A 116 15.25 4.01 8.92
C LEU A 116 14.03 4.88 9.23
N VAL A 117 14.20 6.00 9.94
CA VAL A 117 13.10 6.93 10.24
C VAL A 117 12.55 7.53 8.94
N ILE A 118 13.41 8.00 8.04
CA ILE A 118 13.00 8.59 6.76
C ILE A 118 12.27 7.55 5.89
N VAL A 119 12.78 6.33 5.82
CA VAL A 119 12.13 5.23 5.08
C VAL A 119 10.75 4.93 5.67
N GLY A 120 10.62 4.89 7.00
CA GLY A 120 9.32 4.73 7.66
C GLY A 120 8.32 5.84 7.30
N PHE A 121 8.77 7.10 7.26
CA PHE A 121 7.95 8.23 6.80
C PHE A 121 7.55 8.12 5.33
N LEU A 122 8.44 7.63 4.46
CA LEU A 122 8.14 7.43 3.05
C LEU A 122 7.05 6.36 2.84
N MET A 123 7.09 5.28 3.61
CA MET A 123 6.05 4.25 3.57
C MET A 123 4.67 4.78 4.03
N LEU A 124 4.64 5.76 4.94
CA LEU A 124 3.39 6.43 5.35
C LEU A 124 2.76 7.28 4.23
N ASP A 125 3.50 7.71 3.23
CA ASP A 125 2.97 8.49 2.09
C ASP A 125 1.90 7.72 1.30
N VAL A 126 1.95 6.38 1.32
CA VAL A 126 0.91 5.53 0.71
C VAL A 126 -0.47 5.82 1.28
N LEU A 127 -0.57 6.17 2.57
CA LEU A 127 -1.85 6.53 3.22
C LEU A 127 -2.45 7.82 2.68
N ARG A 128 -1.65 8.69 2.06
CA ARG A 128 -2.11 9.96 1.48
C ARG A 128 -2.91 9.76 0.19
N ARG A 129 -2.70 8.64 -0.51
CA ARG A 129 -3.46 8.29 -1.73
C ARG A 129 -4.86 7.76 -1.45
N ILE A 130 -5.18 7.52 -0.18
CA ILE A 130 -6.52 7.10 0.25
C ILE A 130 -7.43 8.33 0.27
N GLU A 131 -8.58 8.25 -0.42
CA GLU A 131 -9.51 9.36 -0.55
C GLU A 131 -10.44 9.44 0.68
N TRP A 132 -10.03 10.22 1.68
CA TRP A 132 -10.75 10.36 2.96
C TRP A 132 -12.08 11.14 2.85
N SER A 133 -12.53 11.48 1.64
CA SER A 133 -13.70 12.33 1.41
C SER A 133 -15.05 11.61 1.51
N GLU A 134 -15.07 10.26 1.49
CA GLU A 134 -16.29 9.46 1.60
C GLU A 134 -16.92 9.52 3.01
N PRO A 135 -18.26 9.55 3.10
CA PRO A 135 -18.99 9.75 4.36
C PRO A 135 -18.80 8.60 5.37
N GLU A 136 -18.52 7.37 4.93
CA GLU A 136 -18.19 6.25 5.84
C GLU A 136 -16.90 6.49 6.65
N HIS A 137 -15.83 6.99 6.02
CA HIS A 137 -14.54 7.23 6.69
C HIS A 137 -14.55 8.46 7.60
N ARG A 138 -15.44 9.43 7.36
CA ARG A 138 -15.62 10.61 8.23
C ARG A 138 -16.12 10.26 9.64
N SER A 139 -16.70 9.07 9.82
CA SER A 139 -17.28 8.63 11.09
C SER A 139 -16.24 8.30 12.17
N ILE A 140 -15.00 7.95 11.77
CA ILE A 140 -13.92 7.58 12.71
C ILE A 140 -13.24 8.83 13.29
N CYS A 141 -13.15 9.91 12.52
CA CYS A 141 -12.48 11.15 12.94
C CYS A 141 -13.42 12.14 13.64
N LYS A 142 -14.73 11.82 13.76
CA LYS A 142 -15.67 12.65 14.51
C LYS A 142 -15.61 12.26 15.99
N MET A 143 -14.63 12.77 16.72
CA MET A 143 -14.80 12.95 18.16
C MET A 143 -16.13 13.70 18.37
N PRO A 144 -17.11 13.12 19.07
CA PRO A 144 -18.34 13.85 19.35
C PRO A 144 -17.94 15.11 20.11
N PRO A 145 -18.26 16.31 19.62
CA PRO A 145 -18.02 17.50 20.40
C PRO A 145 -18.81 17.33 21.69
N LEU A 146 -18.13 17.38 22.83
CA LEU A 146 -18.74 17.48 24.16
C LEU A 146 -19.56 18.76 24.19
N ARG A 147 -20.80 18.68 23.69
CA ARG A 147 -21.81 19.73 23.84
C ARG A 147 -22.18 19.75 25.31
N ARG A 148 -21.46 20.57 26.09
CA ARG A 148 -21.95 21.05 27.39
C ARG A 148 -23.30 21.72 27.13
N GLY A 149 -24.36 21.10 27.60
CA GLY A 149 -25.72 21.62 27.55
C GLY A 149 -26.46 21.34 26.24
N LEU A 150 -27.16 20.21 26.15
CA LEU A 150 -28.42 20.16 25.41
C LEU A 150 -29.38 19.13 26.03
N PRO A 151 -30.65 19.51 26.29
CA PRO A 151 -31.64 18.62 26.88
C PRO A 151 -32.05 17.48 25.92
N ALA A 152 -32.46 16.37 26.53
CA ALA A 152 -32.92 15.16 25.86
C ALA A 152 -33.92 15.46 24.73
N ARG A 153 -33.57 15.07 23.49
CA ARG A 153 -34.52 14.99 22.38
C ARG A 153 -34.65 13.53 21.91
N PRO A 154 -35.89 13.10 21.56
CA PRO A 154 -36.23 11.71 21.41
C PRO A 154 -35.68 11.09 20.12
N LEU A 155 -35.25 9.84 20.26
CA LEU A 155 -34.55 9.02 19.30
C LEU A 155 -35.54 8.37 18.30
N TYR A 156 -36.05 9.11 17.31
CA TYR A 156 -36.87 8.49 16.26
C TYR A 156 -36.78 9.21 14.91
N ALA A 157 -35.70 8.94 14.16
CA ALA A 157 -35.64 9.11 12.69
C ALA A 157 -34.36 8.48 12.13
N ARG A 158 -34.14 7.18 12.37
CA ARG A 158 -33.24 6.39 11.50
C ARG A 158 -34.09 5.72 10.43
N ARG A 159 -34.20 6.33 9.25
CA ARG A 159 -34.52 5.60 8.02
C ARG A 159 -33.23 5.45 7.20
N PRO A 160 -32.76 4.22 6.92
CA PRO A 160 -31.76 4.02 5.87
C PRO A 160 -32.47 3.98 4.50
N PRO A 161 -31.85 4.51 3.43
CA PRO A 161 -32.22 4.03 2.11
C PRO A 161 -30.96 3.77 1.25
N TYR A 162 -30.62 2.49 1.10
CA TYR A 162 -30.08 1.98 -0.15
C TYR A 162 -31.08 0.94 -0.64
N ILE A 163 -31.99 1.34 -1.52
CA ILE A 163 -32.81 0.47 -2.39
C ILE A 163 -33.49 1.39 -3.42
N ILE A 164 -33.01 1.28 -4.66
CA ILE A 164 -33.64 1.62 -5.96
C ILE A 164 -33.79 3.13 -6.30
N ARG A 165 -33.04 3.59 -7.32
CA ARG A 165 -33.60 4.02 -8.62
C ARG A 165 -32.51 4.39 -9.65
N PRO A 166 -32.45 3.72 -10.81
CA PRO A 166 -31.94 4.29 -12.06
C PRO A 166 -33.05 5.12 -12.73
N LEU A 167 -32.68 6.03 -13.64
CA LEU A 167 -33.52 6.97 -14.40
C LEU A 167 -34.06 8.21 -13.63
N TYR A 168 -33.35 9.34 -13.76
CA TYR A 168 -34.01 10.58 -14.19
C TYR A 168 -33.03 11.47 -14.96
N ASN A 169 -32.78 11.07 -16.21
CA ASN A 169 -32.51 12.01 -17.28
C ASN A 169 -33.71 12.98 -17.38
N ARG A 170 -33.50 14.26 -17.06
CA ARG A 170 -34.08 15.42 -17.76
C ARG A 170 -33.79 16.71 -16.99
N TYR A 171 -33.48 17.75 -17.75
CA TYR A 171 -33.37 19.18 -17.41
C TYR A 171 -31.94 19.72 -17.18
N PRO A 172 -31.46 20.62 -18.07
CA PRO A 172 -30.27 21.41 -17.83
C PRO A 172 -30.59 22.47 -16.76
N LEU A 173 -29.78 22.55 -15.70
CA LEU A 173 -29.90 23.62 -14.71
C LEU A 173 -29.38 24.94 -15.32
N SER A 174 -30.22 25.59 -16.12
CA SER A 174 -30.24 27.04 -16.23
C SER A 174 -31.04 27.58 -15.05
N LEU A 175 -30.48 28.49 -14.23
CA LEU A 175 -31.16 29.57 -13.48
C LEU A 175 -30.17 30.28 -12.51
N PRO A 176 -30.43 31.53 -12.10
CA PRO A 176 -29.71 32.71 -12.57
C PRO A 176 -28.79 33.33 -11.52
N VAL A 177 -27.74 34.01 -11.99
CA VAL A 177 -26.96 34.95 -11.18
C VAL A 177 -27.88 36.12 -10.82
N SER A 178 -28.40 36.10 -9.61
CA SER A 178 -29.23 37.16 -9.02
C SER A 178 -28.65 37.56 -7.68
N ARG A 179 -27.71 38.51 -7.76
CA ARG A 179 -27.63 39.74 -6.96
C ARG A 179 -27.92 39.60 -5.46
N MET A 180 -26.89 39.76 -4.62
CA MET A 180 -27.06 40.34 -3.28
C MET A 180 -25.81 41.15 -2.87
N PRO A 181 -26.00 42.18 -2.04
CA PRO A 181 -25.26 43.45 -2.00
C PRO A 181 -23.90 43.40 -1.30
#